data_AF-A0A6G0WCW4-F1
#
_entry.id   AF-A0A6G0WCW4-F1
#
_cell.length_a   1.000
_cell.length_b   1.000
_cell.length_c   1.000
_cell.angle_alpha   90.00
_cell.angle_beta   90.00
_cell.angle_gamma   90.00
#
_symmetry.space_group_name_H-M   'P 1'
#
loop_
_entity.id
_entity.type
_entity.pdbx_description
1 polymer ?
#
loop_
_entity_poly.entity_id
_entity_poly.type
_entity_poly.pdbx_seq_one_letter_code
_entity_poly.pdbx_strand_id
1 'polypeptide(L)'
;MKQFFGGTWIGDSFAAEDKTLWLILWHQDGSMYETTRNASDKPRALTCSGDEYLAVIHDTFHLGHSLVTLSNPVVENDQLVVELREERDGMNLRYDSWTMRLASPKDQRTVREKWCGAFADEEQQRRDLVRRVADLETLLKQKESLLHDAIQAKVDTEKQLVLQCVELINTKKQHIERLQNSLPKANKRKQPERGEEEDEEEEDEGSAAEEEDDDEVVEAASQAYSHVPSQSTHISAKRLLKQEEDDDFLNML
;
A
#
# COMPACT_ATOMS: atom_id res chain seq x y z
N MET A 1 -10.50 5.62 20.20
CA MET A 1 -11.84 5.31 19.65
C MET A 1 -12.66 4.69 20.79
N LYS A 2 -13.82 5.27 21.15
CA LYS A 2 -14.55 4.96 22.39
C LYS A 2 -15.39 3.69 22.26
N GLN A 3 -15.46 2.89 23.33
CA GLN A 3 -16.21 1.64 23.32
C GLN A 3 -17.61 1.81 23.90
N PHE A 4 -18.60 1.25 23.19
CA PHE A 4 -19.98 1.16 23.66
C PHE A 4 -20.20 -0.20 24.32
N PHE A 5 -20.72 -0.21 25.53
CA PHE A 5 -21.04 -1.42 26.29
C PHE A 5 -22.54 -1.54 26.47
N GLY A 6 -23.12 -2.67 26.04
CA GLY A 6 -24.56 -2.93 26.18
C GLY A 6 -25.48 -1.91 25.49
N GLY A 7 -24.94 -1.08 24.58
CA GLY A 7 -25.65 0.00 23.89
C GLY A 7 -25.93 1.25 24.74
N THR A 8 -25.92 1.15 26.08
CA THR A 8 -26.29 2.23 27.01
C THR A 8 -25.12 2.89 27.74
N TRP A 9 -23.94 2.29 27.68
CA TRP A 9 -22.75 2.78 28.36
C TRP A 9 -21.64 3.14 27.38
N ILE A 10 -20.96 4.24 27.65
CA ILE A 10 -19.75 4.66 26.94
C ILE A 10 -18.61 4.66 27.94
N GLY A 11 -17.57 3.87 27.67
CA GLY A 11 -16.38 3.85 28.52
C GLY A 11 -15.17 4.51 27.86
N ASP A 12 -14.28 5.00 28.71
CA ASP A 12 -12.95 5.44 28.34
C ASP A 12 -12.01 5.29 29.54
N SER A 13 -10.71 5.37 29.29
CA SER A 13 -9.69 5.32 30.33
C SER A 13 -8.49 6.20 29.99
N PHE A 14 -7.92 6.83 31.03
CA PHE A 14 -6.78 7.71 30.93
C PHE A 14 -5.65 7.23 31.84
N ALA A 15 -4.51 6.89 31.24
CA ALA A 15 -3.30 6.66 32.00
C ALA A 15 -2.74 7.99 32.51
N ALA A 16 -2.41 8.04 33.79
CA ALA A 16 -1.70 9.15 34.42
C ALA A 16 -0.19 8.85 34.52
N GLU A 17 0.61 9.91 34.67
CA GLU A 17 2.08 9.81 34.73
C GLU A 17 2.58 8.96 35.91
N ASP A 18 1.80 8.88 36.98
CA ASP A 18 2.09 8.10 38.18
C ASP A 18 1.74 6.61 38.04
N LYS A 19 1.54 6.11 36.81
CA LYS A 19 1.08 4.76 36.50
C LYS A 19 -0.27 4.40 37.12
N THR A 20 -1.12 5.39 37.39
CA THR A 20 -2.52 5.15 37.72
C THR A 20 -3.38 5.20 36.47
N LEU A 21 -4.48 4.43 36.49
CA LEU A 21 -5.43 4.37 35.41
C LEU A 21 -6.77 4.95 35.89
N TRP A 22 -7.17 6.08 35.32
CA TRP A 22 -8.47 6.69 35.58
C TRP A 22 -9.50 6.13 34.61
N LEU A 23 -10.47 5.40 35.15
CA LEU A 23 -11.53 4.74 34.39
C LEU A 23 -12.81 5.55 34.51
N ILE A 24 -13.51 5.71 33.39
CA ILE A 24 -14.80 6.40 33.36
C ILE A 24 -15.84 5.59 32.59
N LEU A 25 -17.08 5.64 33.08
CA LEU A 25 -18.26 5.09 32.40
C LEU A 25 -19.36 6.15 32.39
N TRP A 26 -19.88 6.47 31.22
CA TRP A 26 -21.01 7.37 31.01
C TRP A 26 -22.25 6.58 30.64
N HIS A 27 -23.34 6.87 31.33
CA HIS A 27 -24.64 6.36 30.98
C HIS A 27 -25.34 7.32 29.99
N GLN A 28 -26.28 6.80 29.20
CA GLN A 28 -27.09 7.62 28.28
C GLN A 28 -27.90 8.72 28.97
N ASP A 29 -28.21 8.59 30.26
CA ASP A 29 -28.91 9.63 31.04
C ASP A 29 -28.02 10.83 31.43
N GLY A 30 -26.71 10.77 31.10
CA GLY A 30 -25.74 11.81 31.41
C GLY A 30 -24.98 11.60 32.73
N SER A 31 -25.29 10.55 33.48
CA SER A 31 -24.54 10.19 34.69
C SER A 31 -23.16 9.66 34.33
N MET A 32 -22.14 10.15 35.03
CA MET A 32 -20.75 9.70 34.88
C MET A 32 -20.29 9.03 36.16
N TYR A 33 -19.74 7.83 36.04
CA TYR A 33 -19.08 7.11 37.12
C TYR A 33 -17.59 7.05 36.85
N GLU A 34 -16.80 7.07 37.92
CA GLU A 34 -15.35 7.03 37.83
C GLU A 34 -14.72 6.16 38.91
N THR A 35 -13.53 5.66 38.62
CA THR A 35 -12.63 5.06 39.60
C THR A 35 -11.19 5.22 39.14
N THR A 36 -10.25 5.07 40.07
CA THR A 36 -8.82 5.05 39.76
C THR A 36 -8.26 3.70 40.17
N ARG A 37 -7.53 3.06 39.26
CA ARG A 37 -6.85 1.78 39.50
C ARG A 37 -5.34 1.99 39.51
N ASN A 38 -4.67 1.19 40.30
CA ASN A 38 -3.21 1.13 40.38
C ASN A 38 -2.73 -0.33 40.32
N ALA A 39 -1.42 -0.52 40.14
CA ALA A 39 -0.83 -1.85 40.03
C ALA A 39 -1.05 -2.72 41.30
N SER A 40 -1.18 -2.09 42.47
CA SER A 40 -1.47 -2.81 43.73
C SER A 40 -2.90 -3.31 43.85
N ASP A 41 -3.82 -2.79 43.06
CA ASP A 41 -5.21 -3.24 43.02
C ASP A 41 -5.40 -4.57 42.27
N LYS A 42 -4.35 -5.05 41.60
CA LYS A 42 -4.36 -6.30 40.85
C LYS A 42 -4.83 -7.47 41.74
N PRO A 43 -5.85 -8.23 41.34
CA PRO A 43 -6.25 -9.44 42.04
C PRO A 43 -5.09 -10.43 42.18
N ARG A 44 -4.91 -10.98 43.39
CA ARG A 44 -3.82 -11.95 43.68
C ARG A 44 -3.89 -13.23 42.83
N ALA A 45 -5.07 -13.55 42.32
CA ALA A 45 -5.29 -14.72 41.46
C ALA A 45 -4.70 -14.55 40.06
N LEU A 46 -4.46 -13.31 39.61
CA LEU A 46 -3.86 -13.03 38.30
C LEU A 46 -2.34 -13.18 38.35
N THR A 47 -1.81 -13.97 37.41
CA THR A 47 -0.38 -14.29 37.31
C THR A 47 0.43 -13.24 36.54
N CYS A 48 -0.22 -12.27 35.89
CA CYS A 48 0.44 -11.17 35.17
C CYS A 48 1.09 -10.15 36.12
N SER A 49 1.95 -9.27 35.59
CA SER A 49 2.47 -8.13 36.33
C SER A 49 1.40 -7.06 36.57
N GLY A 50 1.66 -6.12 37.48
CA GLY A 50 0.74 -4.99 37.74
C GLY A 50 0.60 -4.06 36.53
N ASP A 51 1.68 -3.85 35.78
CA ASP A 51 1.69 -3.01 34.58
C ASP A 51 0.91 -3.70 33.43
N GLU A 52 1.09 -5.01 33.22
CA GLU A 52 0.29 -5.79 32.26
C GLU A 52 -1.20 -5.80 32.63
N TYR A 53 -1.52 -5.91 33.92
CA TYR A 53 -2.90 -5.84 34.40
C TYR A 53 -3.55 -4.49 34.05
N LEU A 54 -2.85 -3.37 34.30
CA LEU A 54 -3.37 -2.05 33.93
C LEU A 54 -3.50 -1.87 32.42
N ALA A 55 -2.56 -2.41 31.64
CA ALA A 55 -2.63 -2.39 30.18
C ALA A 55 -3.87 -3.15 29.67
N VAL A 56 -4.13 -4.35 30.17
CA VAL A 56 -5.32 -5.14 29.79
C VAL A 56 -6.61 -4.41 30.15
N ILE A 57 -6.68 -3.77 31.33
CA ILE A 57 -7.84 -2.94 31.68
C ILE A 57 -7.97 -1.75 30.74
N HIS A 58 -6.89 -1.01 30.50
CA HIS A 58 -6.90 0.13 29.58
C HIS A 58 -7.42 -0.27 28.20
N ASP A 59 -6.87 -1.35 27.65
CA ASP A 59 -7.26 -1.90 26.35
C ASP A 59 -8.71 -2.36 26.32
N THR A 60 -9.29 -2.75 27.45
CA THR A 60 -10.72 -3.14 27.55
C THR A 60 -11.68 -1.95 27.48
N PHE A 61 -11.19 -0.71 27.69
CA PHE A 61 -11.98 0.51 27.57
C PHE A 61 -11.79 1.22 26.22
N HIS A 62 -10.80 0.80 25.45
CA HIS A 62 -10.57 1.23 24.07
C HIS A 62 -11.05 0.11 23.14
N LEU A 63 -11.44 0.43 21.89
CA LEU A 63 -11.90 -0.56 20.90
C LEU A 63 -10.78 -1.52 20.40
N GLY A 64 -9.87 -1.93 21.28
CA GLY A 64 -8.82 -2.90 21.02
C GLY A 64 -9.34 -4.34 21.07
N HIS A 65 -8.56 -5.25 20.50
CA HIS A 65 -8.77 -6.70 20.63
C HIS A 65 -8.42 -7.16 22.05
N SER A 66 -9.15 -6.67 23.06
CA SER A 66 -8.98 -7.16 24.42
C SER A 66 -9.54 -8.58 24.54
N LEU A 67 -8.77 -9.45 25.21
CA LEU A 67 -9.23 -10.78 25.63
C LEU A 67 -10.28 -10.69 26.74
N VAL A 68 -10.44 -9.50 27.33
CA VAL A 68 -11.32 -9.21 28.44
C VAL A 68 -12.43 -8.27 27.97
N THR A 69 -13.64 -8.54 28.44
CA THR A 69 -14.84 -7.79 28.09
C THR A 69 -15.50 -7.24 29.36
N LEU A 70 -16.05 -6.03 29.26
CA LEU A 70 -16.87 -5.45 30.30
C LEU A 70 -18.24 -6.14 30.29
N SER A 71 -18.64 -6.73 31.42
CA SER A 71 -20.03 -7.17 31.58
C SER A 71 -20.96 -5.95 31.72
N ASN A 72 -22.27 -6.14 31.51
CA ASN A 72 -23.26 -5.08 31.74
C ASN A 72 -23.14 -4.51 33.17
N PRO A 73 -22.77 -3.22 33.33
CA PRO A 73 -22.65 -2.59 34.63
C PRO A 73 -23.98 -2.55 35.38
N VAL A 74 -23.93 -2.73 36.71
CA VAL A 74 -25.12 -2.71 37.58
C VAL A 74 -25.00 -1.57 38.59
N VAL A 75 -26.04 -0.75 38.72
CA VAL A 75 -26.08 0.33 39.73
C VAL A 75 -26.67 -0.21 41.03
N GLU A 76 -25.89 -0.15 42.11
CA GLU A 76 -26.26 -0.54 43.47
C GLU A 76 -25.87 0.57 44.45
N ASN A 77 -26.84 1.11 45.21
CA ASN A 77 -26.60 2.12 46.26
C ASN A 77 -25.77 3.33 45.78
N ASP A 78 -26.13 3.94 44.64
CA ASP A 78 -25.42 5.05 43.99
C ASP A 78 -23.95 4.74 43.60
N GLN A 79 -23.59 3.46 43.57
CA GLN A 79 -22.32 2.98 43.05
C GLN A 79 -22.57 2.09 41.84
N LEU A 80 -21.66 2.15 40.88
CA LEU A 80 -21.70 1.29 39.71
C LEU A 80 -20.77 0.11 39.94
N VAL A 81 -21.33 -1.10 40.01
CA VAL A 81 -20.58 -2.35 40.06
C VAL A 81 -20.18 -2.71 38.63
N VAL A 82 -18.88 -2.88 38.44
CA VAL A 82 -18.26 -3.27 37.18
C VAL A 82 -17.57 -4.61 37.35
N GLU A 83 -17.76 -5.48 36.37
CA GLU A 83 -17.10 -6.79 36.30
C GLU A 83 -16.48 -6.95 34.91
N LEU A 84 -15.24 -7.44 34.90
CA LEU A 84 -14.50 -7.81 33.71
C LEU A 84 -14.48 -9.32 33.57
N ARG A 85 -14.75 -9.80 32.37
CA ARG A 85 -14.77 -11.23 32.03
C ARG A 85 -13.81 -11.54 30.91
N GLU A 86 -13.02 -12.58 31.11
CA GLU A 86 -12.15 -13.17 30.10
C GLU A 86 -12.84 -14.42 29.54
N GLU A 87 -12.97 -14.50 28.22
CA GLU A 87 -13.41 -15.72 27.56
C GLU A 87 -12.20 -16.55 27.17
N ARG A 88 -12.06 -17.74 27.77
CA ARG A 88 -10.93 -18.63 27.52
C ARG A 88 -11.42 -20.07 27.40
N ASP A 89 -11.11 -20.71 26.27
CA ASP A 89 -11.46 -22.11 25.98
C ASP A 89 -12.96 -22.42 26.17
N GLY A 90 -13.83 -21.46 25.83
CA GLY A 90 -15.29 -21.57 25.99
C GLY A 90 -15.79 -21.39 27.44
N MET A 91 -14.91 -21.00 28.37
CA MET A 91 -15.26 -20.64 29.74
C MET A 91 -15.22 -19.12 29.92
N ASN A 92 -16.24 -18.57 30.59
CA ASN A 92 -16.27 -17.18 31.00
C ASN A 92 -15.71 -17.06 32.42
N LEU A 93 -14.47 -16.58 32.52
CA LEU A 93 -13.77 -16.40 33.78
C LEU A 93 -13.89 -14.95 34.22
N ARG A 94 -14.10 -14.72 35.52
CA ARG A 94 -14.05 -13.37 36.07
C ARG A 94 -12.60 -12.92 36.17
N TYR A 95 -12.24 -11.90 35.40
CA TYR A 95 -10.92 -11.29 35.40
C TYR A 95 -10.74 -10.39 36.62
N ASP A 96 -11.69 -9.47 36.84
CA ASP A 96 -11.67 -8.52 37.96
C ASP A 96 -13.08 -7.94 38.22
N SER A 97 -13.29 -7.31 39.37
CA SER A 97 -14.50 -6.56 39.68
C SER A 97 -14.25 -5.45 40.70
N TRP A 98 -14.90 -4.31 40.51
CA TRP A 98 -14.78 -3.15 41.38
C TRP A 98 -16.05 -2.32 41.37
N THR A 99 -16.12 -1.34 42.27
CA THR A 99 -17.16 -0.31 42.27
C THR A 99 -16.60 1.02 41.77
N MET A 100 -17.44 1.76 41.06
CA MET A 100 -17.17 3.11 40.60
C MET A 100 -18.13 4.07 41.29
N ARG A 101 -17.61 5.22 41.72
CA ARG A 101 -18.42 6.25 42.38
C ARG A 101 -19.00 7.21 41.35
N LEU A 102 -20.11 7.85 41.66
CA LEU A 102 -20.61 8.95 40.85
C LEU A 102 -19.56 10.07 40.83
N ALA A 103 -19.23 10.53 39.63
CA ALA A 103 -18.18 11.51 39.42
C ALA A 103 -18.66 12.92 39.72
N SER A 104 -17.78 13.75 40.28
CA SER A 104 -18.14 15.12 40.62
C SER A 104 -18.30 15.99 39.37
N PRO A 105 -19.02 17.13 39.43
CA PRO A 105 -19.12 18.05 38.31
C PRO A 105 -17.76 18.58 37.81
N LYS A 106 -16.74 18.62 38.69
CA LYS A 106 -15.38 19.01 38.33
C LYS A 106 -14.73 17.94 37.46
N ASP A 107 -14.83 16.67 37.86
CA ASP A 107 -14.24 15.55 37.13
C ASP A 107 -14.89 15.39 35.76
N GLN A 108 -16.22 15.57 35.69
CA GLN A 108 -16.96 15.58 34.42
C GLN A 108 -16.47 16.67 33.46
N ARG A 109 -16.15 17.87 33.99
CA ARG A 109 -15.59 18.95 33.18
C ARG A 109 -14.20 18.58 32.67
N THR A 110 -13.34 18.02 33.52
CA THR A 110 -12.00 17.59 33.13
C THR A 110 -12.04 16.51 32.04
N VAL A 111 -12.93 15.52 32.13
CA VAL A 111 -13.13 14.53 31.05
C VAL A 111 -13.55 15.20 29.76
N ARG A 112 -14.52 16.12 29.82
CA ARG A 112 -14.98 16.87 28.62
C ARG A 112 -13.85 17.65 27.98
N GLU A 113 -13.04 18.36 28.77
CA GLU A 113 -11.89 19.11 28.27
C GLU A 113 -10.88 18.17 27.57
N LYS A 114 -10.55 17.03 28.18
CA LYS A 114 -9.66 16.03 27.55
C LYS A 114 -10.23 15.49 26.24
N TRP A 115 -11.51 15.15 26.21
CA TRP A 115 -12.18 14.66 25.00
C TRP A 115 -12.27 15.71 23.90
N CYS A 116 -12.60 16.96 24.25
CA CYS A 116 -12.63 18.05 23.28
C CYS A 116 -11.24 18.34 22.72
N GLY A 117 -10.20 18.28 23.54
CA GLY A 117 -8.80 18.41 23.09
C GLY A 117 -8.43 17.29 22.12
N ALA A 118 -8.61 16.03 22.53
CA ALA A 118 -8.29 14.88 21.68
C ALA A 118 -9.06 14.90 20.34
N PHE A 119 -10.33 15.29 20.36
CA PHE A 119 -11.12 15.44 19.14
C PHE A 119 -10.61 16.57 18.26
N ALA A 120 -10.21 17.71 18.84
CA ALA A 120 -9.63 18.82 18.07
C ALA A 120 -8.31 18.41 17.41
N ASP A 121 -7.47 17.66 18.12
CA ASP A 121 -6.20 17.15 17.59
C ASP A 121 -6.43 16.13 16.47
N GLU A 122 -7.34 15.18 16.65
CA GLU A 122 -7.72 14.19 15.63
C GLU A 122 -8.30 14.86 14.37
N GLU A 123 -9.19 15.83 14.55
CA GLU A 123 -9.78 16.59 13.46
C GLU A 123 -8.74 17.44 12.72
N GLN A 124 -7.75 17.99 13.43
CA GLN A 124 -6.63 18.70 12.82
C GLN A 124 -5.73 17.76 12.02
N GLN A 125 -5.36 16.61 12.57
CA GLN A 125 -4.62 15.57 11.86
C GLN A 125 -5.35 15.11 10.60
N ARG A 126 -6.67 14.88 10.70
CA ARG A 126 -7.51 14.52 9.56
C ARG A 126 -7.46 15.58 8.46
N ARG A 127 -7.52 16.87 8.81
CA ARG A 127 -7.41 17.97 7.84
C ARG A 127 -6.04 18.01 7.19
N ASP A 128 -4.98 17.80 7.95
CA ASP A 128 -3.62 17.81 7.42
C ASP A 128 -3.36 16.61 6.49
N LEU A 129 -3.89 15.44 6.81
CA LEU A 129 -3.87 14.27 5.92
C LEU A 129 -4.65 14.54 4.61
N VAL A 130 -5.84 15.16 4.70
CA VAL A 130 -6.62 15.51 3.49
C VAL A 130 -5.84 16.50 2.60
N ARG A 131 -5.19 17.51 3.18
CA ARG A 131 -4.33 18.43 2.42
C ARG A 131 -3.18 17.68 1.76
N ARG A 132 -2.51 16.81 2.51
CA ARG A 132 -1.39 16.01 2.00
C ARG A 132 -1.81 15.11 0.84
N VAL A 133 -2.99 14.50 0.91
CA VAL A 133 -3.53 13.69 -0.20
C VAL A 133 -3.76 14.56 -1.44
N ALA A 134 -4.37 15.75 -1.29
CA ALA A 134 -4.59 16.66 -2.41
C ALA A 134 -3.27 17.13 -3.08
N ASP A 135 -2.24 17.41 -2.27
CA ASP A 135 -0.91 17.75 -2.78
C ASP A 135 -0.30 16.59 -3.58
N LEU A 136 -0.42 15.36 -3.07
CA LEU A 136 0.08 14.15 -3.74
C LEU A 136 -0.68 13.86 -5.04
N GLU A 137 -1.99 14.04 -5.06
CA GLU A 137 -2.80 13.91 -6.28
C GLU A 137 -2.40 14.94 -7.35
N THR A 138 -2.07 16.16 -6.93
CA THR A 138 -1.60 17.22 -7.84
C THR A 138 -0.23 16.85 -8.43
N LEU A 139 0.69 16.37 -7.59
CA LEU A 139 2.01 15.93 -8.04
C LEU A 139 1.92 14.71 -8.98
N LEU A 140 1.01 13.79 -8.70
CA LEU A 140 0.76 12.62 -9.54
C LEU A 140 0.30 13.06 -10.94
N LYS A 141 -0.68 13.96 -11.03
CA LYS A 141 -1.15 14.51 -12.31
C LYS A 141 -0.04 15.20 -13.11
N GLN A 142 0.84 15.95 -12.42
CA GLN A 142 2.00 16.58 -13.07
C GLN A 142 2.96 15.54 -13.64
N LYS A 143 3.26 14.48 -12.88
CA LYS A 143 4.12 13.39 -13.34
C LYS A 143 3.50 12.62 -14.51
N GLU A 144 2.20 12.36 -14.49
CA GLU A 144 1.48 11.72 -15.59
C GLU A 144 1.56 12.56 -16.87
N SER A 145 1.38 13.89 -16.78
CA SER A 145 1.54 14.79 -17.94
C SER A 145 2.95 14.74 -18.51
N LEU A 146 3.98 14.85 -17.65
CA LEU A 146 5.37 14.79 -18.09
C LEU A 146 5.73 13.44 -18.72
N LEU A 147 5.20 12.35 -18.17
CA LEU A 147 5.38 11.02 -18.74
C LEU A 147 4.72 10.92 -20.12
N HIS A 148 3.51 11.46 -20.28
CA HIS A 148 2.83 11.50 -21.56
C HIS A 148 3.63 12.29 -22.61
N ASP A 149 4.13 13.48 -22.24
CA ASP A 149 4.96 14.31 -23.12
C ASP A 149 6.27 13.59 -23.50
N ALA A 150 6.91 12.91 -22.56
CA ALA A 150 8.13 12.14 -22.81
C ALA A 150 7.89 10.95 -23.76
N ILE A 151 6.77 10.25 -23.59
CA ILE A 151 6.35 9.16 -24.50
C ILE A 151 6.10 9.72 -25.89
N GLN A 152 5.40 10.84 -26.00
CA GLN A 152 5.12 11.47 -27.30
C GLN A 152 6.40 11.90 -28.01
N ALA A 153 7.34 12.55 -27.29
CA ALA A 153 8.64 12.93 -27.83
C ALA A 153 9.46 11.71 -28.29
N LYS A 154 9.40 10.58 -27.56
CA LYS A 154 10.03 9.32 -27.98
C LYS A 154 9.41 8.79 -29.27
N VAL A 155 8.08 8.75 -29.36
CA VAL A 155 7.38 8.28 -30.56
C VAL A 155 7.73 9.14 -31.78
N ASP A 156 7.79 10.45 -31.62
CA ASP A 156 8.10 11.36 -32.73
C ASP A 156 9.55 11.25 -33.20
N THR A 157 10.49 11.08 -32.26
CA THR A 157 11.90 10.82 -32.59
C THR A 157 12.09 9.46 -33.26
N GLU A 158 11.42 8.41 -32.79
CA GLU A 158 11.43 7.09 -33.43
C GLU A 158 10.87 7.16 -34.86
N LYS A 159 9.73 7.83 -35.07
CA LYS A 159 9.18 8.04 -36.42
C LYS A 159 10.17 8.76 -37.33
N GLN A 160 10.82 9.81 -36.85
CA GLN A 160 11.81 10.56 -37.63
C GLN A 160 13.01 9.68 -38.01
N LEU A 161 13.53 8.89 -37.06
CA LEU A 161 14.64 7.96 -37.33
C LEU A 161 14.25 6.90 -38.36
N VAL A 162 13.05 6.33 -38.26
CA VAL A 162 12.56 5.34 -39.24
C VAL A 162 12.49 5.95 -40.64
N LEU A 163 11.95 7.18 -40.78
CA LEU A 163 11.90 7.87 -42.07
C LEU A 163 13.30 8.11 -42.65
N GLN A 164 14.26 8.55 -41.83
CA GLN A 164 15.65 8.76 -42.25
C GLN A 164 16.33 7.44 -42.68
N CYS A 165 16.08 6.35 -41.95
CA CYS A 165 16.60 5.03 -42.31
C CYS A 165 16.02 4.55 -43.65
N VAL A 166 14.71 4.70 -43.88
CA VAL A 166 14.07 4.34 -45.14
C VAL A 166 14.62 5.16 -46.31
N GLU A 167 14.81 6.46 -46.13
CA GLU A 167 15.44 7.33 -47.14
C GLU A 167 16.87 6.88 -47.46
N LEU A 168 17.67 6.57 -46.45
CA LEU A 168 19.03 6.05 -46.63
C LEU A 168 19.02 4.71 -47.40
N ILE A 169 18.12 3.79 -47.06
CA ILE A 169 17.99 2.50 -47.76
C ILE A 169 17.63 2.73 -49.23
N ASN A 170 16.67 3.61 -49.51
CA ASN A 170 16.26 3.94 -50.87
C ASN A 170 17.39 4.57 -51.69
N THR A 171 18.14 5.50 -51.12
CA THR A 171 19.30 6.10 -51.81
C THR A 171 20.38 5.06 -52.10
N LYS A 172 20.65 4.14 -51.17
CA LYS A 172 21.59 3.02 -51.37
C LYS A 172 21.10 2.04 -52.42
N LYS A 173 19.81 1.68 -52.42
CA LYS A 173 19.19 0.82 -53.44
C LYS A 173 19.35 1.41 -54.84
N GLN A 174 19.03 2.70 -55.01
CA GLN A 174 19.23 3.41 -56.28
C GLN A 174 20.71 3.43 -56.71
N HIS A 175 21.64 3.61 -55.77
CA HIS A 175 23.06 3.58 -56.09
C HIS A 175 23.52 2.19 -56.57
N ILE A 176 23.06 1.12 -55.92
CA ILE A 176 23.32 -0.27 -56.35
C ILE A 176 22.75 -0.52 -57.74
N GLU A 177 21.50 -0.12 -58.02
CA GLU A 177 20.88 -0.24 -59.34
C GLU A 177 21.70 0.48 -60.43
N ARG A 178 22.19 1.70 -60.14
CA ARG A 178 23.07 2.44 -61.06
C ARG A 178 24.38 1.70 -61.31
N LEU A 179 25.02 1.15 -60.26
CA LEU A 179 26.25 0.38 -60.39
C LEU A 179 26.03 -0.90 -61.20
N GLN A 180 24.95 -1.65 -60.93
CA GLN A 180 24.57 -2.85 -61.66
C GLN A 180 24.32 -2.57 -63.15
N ASN A 181 23.66 -1.45 -63.48
CA ASN A 181 23.42 -1.04 -64.86
C ASN A 181 24.68 -0.54 -65.58
N SER A 182 25.69 -0.07 -64.84
CA SER A 182 26.98 0.40 -65.39
C SER A 182 28.00 -0.72 -65.62
N LEU A 183 27.79 -1.89 -65.01
CA LEU A 183 28.59 -3.08 -65.32
C LEU A 183 28.25 -3.53 -66.76
N PRO A 184 29.25 -3.75 -67.63
CA PRO A 184 28.99 -4.31 -68.95
C PRO A 184 28.29 -5.65 -68.77
N LYS A 185 27.14 -5.84 -69.43
CA LYS A 185 26.50 -7.15 -69.54
C LYS A 185 27.51 -8.09 -70.19
N ALA A 186 28.30 -8.80 -69.38
CA ALA A 186 29.10 -9.90 -69.85
C ALA A 186 28.13 -10.84 -70.56
N ASN A 187 28.36 -10.99 -71.86
CA ASN A 187 27.51 -11.67 -72.83
C ASN A 187 26.64 -12.76 -72.20
N LYS A 188 25.32 -12.61 -72.32
CA LYS A 188 24.39 -13.73 -72.32
C LYS A 188 24.90 -14.73 -73.36
N ARG A 189 25.65 -15.75 -72.91
CA ARG A 189 25.78 -17.00 -73.64
C ARG A 189 24.35 -17.51 -73.82
N LYS A 190 23.93 -17.60 -75.08
CA LYS A 190 22.75 -18.34 -75.52
C LYS A 190 22.74 -19.69 -74.80
N GLN A 191 21.72 -19.93 -73.98
CA GLN A 191 21.19 -21.27 -73.79
C GLN A 191 19.81 -21.33 -74.44
N PRO A 192 19.46 -22.47 -75.05
CA PRO A 192 18.35 -22.58 -75.98
C PRO A 192 17.00 -22.74 -75.27
N GLU A 193 15.96 -22.45 -76.04
CA GLU A 193 14.54 -22.57 -75.78
C GLU A 193 14.12 -23.96 -75.25
N ARG A 194 13.28 -23.94 -74.21
CA ARG A 194 12.31 -24.98 -73.81
C ARG A 194 11.51 -24.39 -72.65
N GLY A 195 10.19 -24.33 -72.59
CA GLY A 195 9.10 -24.60 -73.51
C GLY A 195 7.88 -23.97 -72.83
N GLU A 196 6.91 -23.55 -73.62
CA GLU A 196 5.60 -23.09 -73.18
C GLU A 196 4.86 -24.23 -72.46
N GLU A 197 4.18 -23.92 -71.36
CA GLU A 197 2.93 -24.55 -70.94
C GLU A 197 2.27 -23.59 -69.93
N GLU A 198 1.29 -22.85 -70.44
CA GLU A 198 0.17 -22.29 -69.67
C GLU A 198 -0.74 -23.46 -69.29
N ASP A 199 -1.25 -23.50 -68.05
CA ASP A 199 -2.68 -23.73 -67.82
C ASP A 199 -3.07 -23.41 -66.37
N GLU A 200 -4.23 -22.76 -66.27
CA GLU A 200 -4.94 -22.29 -65.09
C GLU A 200 -5.64 -23.46 -64.38
N GLU A 201 -5.92 -23.34 -63.07
CA GLU A 201 -7.24 -23.61 -62.46
C GLU A 201 -7.26 -23.35 -60.93
N GLU A 202 -8.42 -22.91 -60.45
CA GLU A 202 -8.78 -22.38 -59.13
C GLU A 202 -9.17 -23.46 -58.08
N GLU A 203 -9.57 -22.98 -56.89
CA GLU A 203 -10.25 -23.63 -55.72
C GLU A 203 -9.33 -24.24 -54.65
N ASP A 204 -9.16 -23.63 -53.46
CA ASP A 204 -10.04 -23.44 -52.28
C ASP A 204 -10.04 -24.62 -51.28
N GLU A 205 -10.09 -24.25 -49.99
CA GLU A 205 -10.23 -25.02 -48.74
C GLU A 205 -8.99 -25.63 -48.04
N GLY A 206 -8.46 -24.85 -47.08
CA GLY A 206 -8.33 -25.20 -45.65
C GLY A 206 -7.68 -26.51 -45.19
N SER A 207 -6.56 -26.44 -44.45
CA SER A 207 -6.53 -26.62 -42.98
C SER A 207 -5.09 -26.66 -42.41
N ALA A 208 -4.91 -26.00 -41.25
CA ALA A 208 -4.16 -26.40 -40.06
C ALA A 208 -2.70 -26.94 -40.14
N ALA A 209 -1.86 -26.25 -39.35
CA ALA A 209 -0.58 -26.70 -38.73
C ALA A 209 0.59 -26.90 -39.72
N GLU A 210 1.84 -26.51 -39.46
CA GLU A 210 2.60 -26.54 -38.21
C GLU A 210 3.62 -25.38 -38.15
N GLU A 211 3.88 -24.91 -36.93
CA GLU A 211 4.93 -23.97 -36.55
C GLU A 211 6.27 -24.70 -36.49
N GLU A 212 7.18 -24.48 -37.43
CA GLU A 212 8.63 -24.70 -37.25
C GLU A 212 9.39 -23.63 -38.07
N ASP A 213 10.50 -23.14 -37.50
CA ASP A 213 11.48 -22.17 -38.07
C ASP A 213 11.44 -20.69 -37.61
N ASP A 214 11.09 -20.40 -36.35
CA ASP A 214 11.30 -19.07 -35.74
C ASP A 214 12.42 -19.02 -34.66
N ASP A 215 13.12 -20.13 -34.41
CA ASP A 215 14.15 -20.21 -33.34
C ASP A 215 15.54 -19.71 -33.74
N GLU A 216 15.88 -19.66 -35.04
CA GLU A 216 17.24 -19.28 -35.47
C GLU A 216 17.47 -17.75 -35.46
N VAL A 217 16.41 -16.95 -35.56
CA VAL A 217 16.48 -15.48 -35.59
C VAL A 217 16.59 -14.88 -34.17
N VAL A 218 16.07 -15.58 -33.15
CA VAL A 218 16.07 -15.14 -31.74
C VAL A 218 17.45 -15.33 -31.10
N GLU A 219 18.20 -16.38 -31.44
CA GLU A 219 19.56 -16.58 -30.93
C GLU A 219 20.57 -15.56 -31.49
N ALA A 220 20.43 -15.15 -32.76
CA ALA A 220 21.32 -14.18 -33.38
C ALA A 220 21.18 -12.76 -32.77
N ALA A 221 19.97 -12.36 -32.36
CA ALA A 221 19.73 -11.08 -31.70
C ALA A 221 20.28 -11.04 -30.25
N SER A 222 20.36 -12.19 -29.60
CA SER A 222 20.82 -12.33 -28.21
C SER A 222 22.33 -12.13 -28.05
N GLN A 223 23.11 -12.40 -29.10
CA GLN A 223 24.57 -12.28 -29.06
C GLN A 223 25.09 -10.85 -29.32
N ALA A 224 24.29 -9.97 -29.93
CA ALA A 224 24.69 -8.62 -30.32
C ALA A 224 24.98 -7.67 -29.14
N TYR A 225 24.49 -7.98 -27.93
CA TYR A 225 24.66 -7.13 -26.73
C TYR A 225 25.59 -7.72 -25.67
N SER A 226 26.23 -8.87 -25.92
CA SER A 226 27.11 -9.54 -24.95
C SER A 226 28.41 -8.78 -24.63
N HIS A 227 28.72 -7.72 -25.40
CA HIS A 227 29.96 -6.93 -25.26
C HIS A 227 29.73 -5.51 -24.74
N VAL A 228 28.48 -5.12 -24.45
CA VAL A 228 28.21 -3.80 -23.87
C VAL A 228 28.47 -3.87 -22.37
N PRO A 229 29.39 -3.07 -21.81
CA PRO A 229 29.59 -3.02 -20.37
C PRO A 229 28.27 -2.59 -19.71
N SER A 230 27.63 -3.51 -18.99
CA SER A 230 26.47 -3.19 -18.17
C SER A 230 26.94 -2.29 -17.03
N GLN A 231 26.90 -0.97 -17.23
CA GLN A 231 26.94 -0.07 -16.09
C GLN A 231 25.67 -0.34 -15.28
N SER A 232 25.82 -1.07 -14.19
CA SER A 232 24.73 -1.47 -13.31
C SER A 232 24.18 -0.23 -12.57
N THR A 233 23.29 0.51 -13.23
CA THR A 233 22.49 1.58 -12.60
C THR A 233 21.16 1.07 -12.08
N HIS A 234 20.92 -0.23 -12.10
CA HIS A 234 19.77 -0.84 -11.42
C HIS A 234 20.07 -1.00 -9.92
N ILE A 235 19.79 0.07 -9.17
CA ILE A 235 19.58 -0.03 -7.73
C ILE A 235 18.22 -0.73 -7.54
N SER A 236 18.25 -1.99 -7.11
CA SER A 236 17.04 -2.74 -6.77
C SER A 236 16.27 -2.00 -5.67
N ALA A 237 14.94 -1.95 -5.76
CA ALA A 237 14.07 -1.34 -4.74
C ALA A 237 14.30 -1.92 -3.33
N LYS A 238 14.76 -3.17 -3.23
CA LYS A 238 15.20 -3.79 -1.96
C LYS A 238 16.42 -3.13 -1.32
N ARG A 239 17.26 -2.46 -2.11
CA ARG A 239 18.47 -1.77 -1.64
C ARG A 239 18.16 -0.35 -1.18
N LEU A 240 17.19 0.33 -1.81
CA LEU A 240 16.69 1.63 -1.35
C LEU A 240 15.99 1.53 0.01
N LEU A 241 15.15 0.51 0.22
CA LEU A 241 14.45 0.31 1.50
C LEU A 241 15.38 -0.11 2.65
N LYS A 242 16.58 -0.62 2.35
CA LYS A 242 17.58 -0.96 3.37
C LYS A 242 18.53 0.20 3.69
N GLN A 243 18.59 1.20 2.82
CA GLN A 243 19.48 2.35 2.96
C GLN A 243 18.82 3.52 3.68
N GLU A 244 17.49 3.48 3.88
CA GLU A 244 16.76 4.41 4.77
C GLU A 244 16.93 4.07 6.26
N GLU A 245 17.58 2.95 6.62
CA GLU A 245 17.94 2.63 8.01
C GLU A 245 19.31 3.21 8.41
N ASP A 246 20.11 3.70 7.45
CA ASP A 246 21.41 4.34 7.71
C ASP A 246 21.32 5.86 7.46
N ASP A 247 21.16 6.60 8.56
CA ASP A 247 20.96 8.05 8.72
C ASP A 247 22.10 8.96 8.18
N ASP A 248 22.47 8.89 6.90
CA ASP A 248 23.50 9.78 6.33
C ASP A 248 23.02 10.69 5.17
N PHE A 249 21.80 10.51 4.66
CA PHE A 249 21.30 11.35 3.55
C PHE A 249 20.70 12.68 4.02
N LEU A 250 20.19 12.77 5.26
CA LEU A 250 19.58 13.99 5.80
C LEU A 250 20.59 15.04 6.28
N ASN A 251 21.89 14.72 6.36
CA ASN A 251 22.95 15.65 6.77
C ASN A 251 23.62 16.40 5.59
N MET A 252 23.12 16.23 4.36
CA MET A 252 23.69 16.86 3.16
C MET A 252 22.77 17.88 2.46
N LEU A 253 21.64 18.24 3.08
CA LEU A 253 20.77 19.36 2.68
C LEU A 253 20.79 20.46 3.75
#